data_AF-A0A4P6UQ92-F1
#
_entry.id   AF-A0A4P6UQ92-F1
#
_cell.length_a   1.000
_cell.length_b   1.000
_cell.length_c   1.000
_cell.angle_alpha   90.00
_cell.angle_beta   90.00
_cell.angle_gamma   90.00
#
_symmetry.space_group_name_H-M   'P 1'
#
loop_
_entity.id
_entity.type
_entity.pdbx_description
1 polymer ?
#
loop_
_entity_poly.entity_id
_entity_poly.type
_entity_poly.pdbx_seq_one_letter_code
_entity_poly.pdbx_strand_id
1 'polypeptide(L)'
;MAAIPFRGVSTEAHWNGGRGWEERGRCANLVPIRKAVRKPSRALSGGRMDSFAIQDDAFLDALFSSDLGLGLAVLDRELRYRRINGVLAAFNGVEAGAAIGRTVSEVLPSAYPEISPMLAKVLAGEPQEDFSVMAEVPSLPGKPSEWRASYLPIRTRDGAVVGILVKAVNVTLQQASQRALSASEARLRSLFEQAPEGMTLVDSQGQMLLVNRNMCRLFACEPEQLIGQHVNMLLPQTRRDTHRVEMGRYLQAPTQRVMAERRKLTAVRLDGSEFPVEVALNPIPGRNPPEVLATVVDITDRLAAQAAMEASLREKTLLLNEVHHRVKNNLQIVASLLNIQSRSVEGVARDALRESRSRVGVIAMTHQLLYEGNNFSGLEFGPYLDKLVQLLKQTYQRDKTRVDIVLDFPSSGMRVETQKAVPCGLIVNELIVNAYKHAFPSREQGQIQVAVIQNGPQATLQVSDDGVGFPAGFDPTASRSMGFQLIHMLTQQIDARLEILQGPGASLRFTFQIEE
;
A
#
# COMPACT_ATOMS: atom_id res chain seq x y z
N MET A 1 -21.05 -40.02 4.25
CA MET A 1 -21.92 -40.31 5.40
C MET A 1 -21.44 -39.44 6.56
N ALA A 2 -22.36 -38.85 7.35
CA ALA A 2 -22.10 -37.91 8.45
C ALA A 2 -21.47 -36.54 8.07
N ALA A 3 -21.93 -35.50 8.77
CA ALA A 3 -21.50 -34.10 8.64
C ALA A 3 -21.81 -33.36 9.97
N ILE A 4 -21.27 -32.14 10.15
CA ILE A 4 -21.65 -31.14 11.20
C ILE A 4 -21.10 -31.47 12.63
N PRO A 5 -20.77 -30.49 13.53
CA PRO A 5 -20.70 -29.02 13.40
C PRO A 5 -19.35 -28.36 13.76
N PHE A 6 -19.22 -27.09 13.37
CA PHE A 6 -18.39 -26.07 14.01
C PHE A 6 -19.10 -25.47 15.25
N ARG A 7 -18.36 -25.17 16.32
CA ARG A 7 -18.73 -24.16 17.34
C ARG A 7 -17.46 -23.39 17.73
N GLY A 8 -17.50 -22.06 17.68
CA GLY A 8 -16.47 -21.22 18.30
C GLY A 8 -16.93 -20.68 19.66
N VAL A 9 -16.06 -19.96 20.38
CA VAL A 9 -16.41 -18.84 21.28
C VAL A 9 -15.14 -18.14 21.81
N SER A 10 -15.27 -16.82 22.03
CA SER A 10 -14.47 -15.87 22.83
C SER A 10 -12.93 -15.79 22.71
N THR A 11 -12.51 -14.59 22.29
CA THR A 11 -11.25 -13.94 22.66
C THR A 11 -11.21 -13.51 24.12
N GLU A 12 -10.10 -13.79 24.82
CA GLU A 12 -9.65 -13.00 25.98
C GLU A 12 -8.15 -12.68 25.80
N ALA A 13 -7.79 -11.40 25.90
CA ALA A 13 -6.41 -10.96 26.00
C ALA A 13 -6.37 -9.71 26.89
N HIS A 14 -5.98 -9.90 28.14
CA HIS A 14 -5.80 -8.82 29.11
C HIS A 14 -4.66 -7.88 28.67
N TRP A 15 -4.86 -6.58 28.83
CA TRP A 15 -3.78 -5.63 29.10
C TRP A 15 -4.16 -4.75 30.27
N ASN A 16 -3.31 -4.72 31.29
CA ASN A 16 -3.65 -4.20 32.61
C ASN A 16 -2.55 -3.26 33.13
N GLY A 17 -2.92 -1.99 33.34
CA GLY A 17 -2.28 -1.06 34.30
C GLY A 17 -0.87 -0.52 34.00
N GLY A 18 -0.71 0.82 34.04
CA GLY A 18 0.61 1.45 33.95
C GLY A 18 0.63 2.98 34.06
N ARG A 19 0.18 3.53 35.20
CA ARG A 19 0.31 4.93 35.68
C ARG A 19 1.54 5.70 35.14
N GLY A 20 1.51 7.01 34.87
CA GLY A 20 0.47 8.03 35.07
C GLY A 20 1.07 9.37 35.54
N TRP A 21 0.49 10.50 35.15
CA TRP A 21 0.75 11.83 35.73
C TRP A 21 -0.56 12.62 35.75
N GLU A 22 -1.05 12.96 36.93
CA GLU A 22 -2.07 14.00 37.12
C GLU A 22 -1.37 15.35 37.30
N GLU A 23 -1.95 16.46 36.82
CA GLU A 23 -2.55 17.45 37.73
C GLU A 23 -3.34 18.56 36.99
N ARG A 24 -4.64 18.63 37.31
CA ARG A 24 -5.45 19.84 37.56
C ARG A 24 -5.62 20.92 36.45
N GLY A 25 -6.81 20.91 35.84
CA GLY A 25 -7.37 22.02 35.05
C GLY A 25 -8.90 21.95 34.87
N ARG A 26 -9.68 22.11 35.96
CA ARG A 26 -11.16 22.29 35.93
C ARG A 26 -11.53 23.51 35.06
N CYS A 27 -12.65 23.65 34.35
CA CYS A 27 -13.89 22.88 34.16
C CYS A 27 -14.52 23.31 32.80
N ALA A 28 -15.72 22.93 32.31
CA ALA A 28 -16.88 22.18 32.81
C ALA A 28 -17.67 21.54 31.64
N ASN A 29 -18.84 20.93 31.91
CA ASN A 29 -19.63 20.12 30.97
C ASN A 29 -20.55 20.92 30.02
N LEU A 30 -20.74 20.40 28.80
CA LEU A 30 -21.90 20.68 27.94
C LEU A 30 -22.50 19.36 27.41
N VAL A 31 -23.78 19.12 27.71
CA VAL A 31 -24.60 17.99 27.25
C VAL A 31 -25.95 18.57 26.77
N PRO A 32 -26.59 18.04 25.70
CA PRO A 32 -27.39 18.87 24.80
C PRO A 32 -28.91 18.85 25.09
N ILE A 33 -29.62 19.85 24.57
CA ILE A 33 -31.10 19.90 24.59
C ILE A 33 -31.68 20.01 23.17
N ARG A 34 -32.62 19.10 22.87
CA ARG A 34 -33.40 19.05 21.62
C ARG A 34 -34.40 20.20 21.55
N LYS A 35 -34.57 20.84 20.38
CA LYS A 35 -35.73 21.69 20.11
C LYS A 35 -36.98 20.84 19.88
N ALA A 36 -38.00 21.01 20.72
CA ALA A 36 -39.36 20.58 20.42
C ALA A 36 -40.13 21.76 19.80
N VAL A 37 -40.75 21.55 18.63
CA VAL A 37 -41.59 22.56 17.98
C VAL A 37 -43.03 22.42 18.49
N ARG A 38 -43.53 23.44 19.18
CA ARG A 38 -44.97 23.64 19.42
C ARG A 38 -45.37 25.02 18.89
N LYS A 39 -46.28 25.05 17.92
CA LYS A 39 -47.05 26.27 17.59
C LYS A 39 -48.09 26.52 18.71
N PRO A 40 -48.29 27.77 19.13
CA PRO A 40 -49.54 28.19 19.75
C PRO A 40 -50.30 29.15 18.84
N SER A 41 -51.46 28.72 18.37
CA SER A 41 -52.50 29.61 17.84
C SER A 41 -53.39 30.07 18.98
N ARG A 42 -53.48 31.38 19.25
CA ARG A 42 -54.63 32.00 19.92
C ARG A 42 -54.71 33.49 19.62
N ALA A 43 -55.94 33.99 19.49
CA ALA A 43 -56.22 35.36 19.12
C ALA A 43 -55.81 36.35 20.21
N LEU A 44 -55.24 37.49 19.81
CA LEU A 44 -55.02 38.65 20.68
C LEU A 44 -56.18 39.63 20.55
N SER A 45 -57.10 39.56 21.51
CA SER A 45 -58.03 40.64 21.81
C SER A 45 -57.30 41.77 22.53
N GLY A 46 -57.37 42.99 21.99
CA GLY A 46 -57.19 44.26 22.72
C GLY A 46 -56.09 44.33 23.78
N GLY A 47 -54.82 44.33 23.36
CA GLY A 47 -53.68 44.77 24.18
C GLY A 47 -52.99 45.96 23.52
N ARG A 48 -52.66 47.01 24.29
CA ARG A 48 -51.94 48.19 23.77
C ARG A 48 -50.57 47.76 23.23
N MET A 49 -50.17 48.33 22.09
CA MET A 49 -48.77 48.30 21.65
C MET A 49 -47.97 49.25 22.55
N ASP A 50 -47.43 48.73 23.65
CA ASP A 50 -46.38 49.44 24.38
C ASP A 50 -45.11 49.44 23.52
N SER A 51 -44.61 50.64 23.22
CA SER A 51 -43.47 50.84 22.34
C SER A 51 -42.18 50.32 22.97
N PHE A 52 -41.46 49.46 22.25
CA PHE A 52 -40.05 49.19 22.53
C PHE A 52 -39.23 50.46 22.27
N ALA A 53 -39.11 51.29 23.30
CA ALA A 53 -38.21 52.44 23.32
C ALA A 53 -36.77 51.93 23.51
N ILE A 54 -36.10 51.61 22.40
CA ILE A 54 -34.65 51.41 22.41
C ILE A 54 -34.03 52.78 22.71
N GLN A 55 -33.11 52.86 23.66
CA GLN A 55 -32.32 54.09 23.85
C GLN A 55 -31.45 54.29 22.60
N ASP A 56 -31.63 55.41 21.90
CA ASP A 56 -31.08 55.65 20.56
C ASP A 56 -29.56 55.39 20.48
N ASP A 57 -28.80 55.76 21.51
CA ASP A 57 -27.35 55.54 21.57
C ASP A 57 -26.96 54.05 21.58
N ALA A 58 -27.67 53.20 22.34
CA ALA A 58 -27.34 51.77 22.44
C ALA A 58 -27.58 51.01 21.12
N PHE A 59 -28.56 51.45 20.33
CA PHE A 59 -28.79 50.93 18.98
C PHE A 59 -27.69 51.35 18.01
N LEU A 60 -27.29 52.63 18.05
CA LEU A 60 -26.24 53.16 17.20
C LEU A 60 -24.88 52.54 17.54
N ASP A 61 -24.55 52.39 18.81
CA ASP A 61 -23.30 51.75 19.23
C ASP A 61 -23.26 50.27 18.79
N ALA A 62 -24.38 49.54 18.81
CA ALA A 62 -24.46 48.18 18.24
C ALA A 62 -24.28 48.15 16.70
N LEU A 63 -24.84 49.14 15.99
CA LEU A 63 -24.68 49.26 14.53
C LEU A 63 -23.25 49.63 14.12
N PHE A 64 -22.55 50.42 14.93
CA PHE A 64 -21.18 50.86 14.66
C PHE A 64 -20.07 49.96 15.24
N SER A 65 -20.42 49.03 16.15
CA SER A 65 -19.50 48.00 16.67
C SER A 65 -19.63 46.63 15.98
N SER A 66 -20.66 46.42 15.16
CA SER A 66 -20.87 45.15 14.44
C SER A 66 -20.02 45.07 13.16
N ASP A 67 -19.40 43.91 12.95
CA ASP A 67 -18.66 43.59 11.73
C ASP A 67 -19.63 43.16 10.62
N LEU A 68 -20.23 44.16 9.98
CA LEU A 68 -21.20 43.99 8.89
C LEU A 68 -20.54 43.88 7.50
N GLY A 69 -19.20 43.87 7.42
CA GLY A 69 -18.47 44.02 6.15
C GLY A 69 -18.73 45.34 5.41
N LEU A 70 -19.40 46.29 6.07
CA LEU A 70 -19.90 47.55 5.54
C LEU A 70 -19.19 48.70 6.26
N GLY A 71 -18.56 49.60 5.53
CA GLY A 71 -18.02 50.83 6.09
C GLY A 71 -19.14 51.82 6.42
N LEU A 72 -19.20 52.29 7.66
CA LEU A 72 -20.17 53.28 8.14
C LEU A 72 -19.48 54.46 8.83
N ALA A 73 -19.94 55.68 8.55
CA ALA A 73 -19.60 56.88 9.31
C ALA A 73 -20.80 57.83 9.44
N VAL A 74 -20.79 58.66 10.49
CA VAL A 74 -21.65 59.84 10.61
C VAL A 74 -20.74 61.06 10.61
N LEU A 75 -21.02 62.01 9.70
CA LEU A 75 -20.37 63.31 9.64
C LEU A 75 -21.34 64.40 10.15
N ASP A 76 -20.81 65.45 10.78
CA ASP A 76 -21.56 66.69 11.02
C ASP A 76 -21.55 67.63 9.79
N ARG A 77 -22.13 68.84 9.94
CA ARG A 77 -22.23 69.82 8.85
C ARG A 77 -20.87 70.39 8.43
N GLU A 78 -19.92 70.40 9.36
CA GLU A 78 -18.53 70.79 9.16
C GLU A 78 -17.66 69.64 8.61
N LEU A 79 -18.31 68.53 8.18
CA LEU A 79 -17.70 67.32 7.64
C LEU A 79 -16.72 66.62 8.60
N ARG A 80 -16.93 66.73 9.92
CA ARG A 80 -16.14 66.02 10.93
C ARG A 80 -16.78 64.69 11.31
N TYR A 81 -15.96 63.65 11.50
CA TYR A 81 -16.47 62.35 11.94
C TYR A 81 -17.03 62.42 13.37
N ARG A 82 -18.32 62.17 13.52
CA ARG A 82 -19.03 61.99 14.80
C ARG A 82 -19.07 60.53 15.24
N ARG A 83 -19.12 59.62 14.26
CA ARG A 83 -19.00 58.16 14.41
C ARG A 83 -18.30 57.59 13.17
N ILE A 84 -17.58 56.49 13.33
CA ILE A 84 -17.01 55.66 12.27
C ILE A 84 -16.91 54.22 12.80
N ASN A 85 -17.20 53.22 11.98
CA ASN A 85 -17.04 51.82 12.39
C ASN A 85 -15.65 51.27 12.01
N GLY A 86 -15.29 50.11 12.58
CA GLY A 86 -13.99 49.48 12.35
C GLY A 86 -13.66 49.25 10.87
N VAL A 87 -14.64 48.85 10.06
CA VAL A 87 -14.48 48.58 8.62
C VAL A 87 -14.06 49.86 7.86
N LEU A 88 -14.75 50.98 8.08
CA LEU A 88 -14.41 52.23 7.39
C LEU A 88 -13.15 52.88 7.95
N ALA A 89 -12.91 52.79 9.25
CA ALA A 89 -11.70 53.31 9.89
C ALA A 89 -10.44 52.59 9.38
N ALA A 90 -10.47 51.25 9.36
CA ALA A 90 -9.38 50.43 8.83
C ALA A 90 -9.13 50.73 7.35
N PHE A 91 -10.16 50.92 6.53
CA PHE A 91 -10.00 51.36 5.14
C PHE A 91 -9.33 52.74 5.04
N ASN A 92 -9.80 53.71 5.82
CA ASN A 92 -9.20 55.05 5.91
C ASN A 92 -7.77 55.03 6.49
N GLY A 93 -7.27 53.87 6.95
CA GLY A 93 -5.94 53.71 7.53
C GLY A 93 -5.74 54.43 8.85
N VAL A 94 -6.82 54.59 9.61
CA VAL A 94 -6.84 55.24 10.93
C VAL A 94 -7.58 54.38 11.95
N GLU A 95 -7.23 54.48 13.23
CA GLU A 95 -8.06 53.90 14.27
C GLU A 95 -9.40 54.65 14.37
N ALA A 96 -10.48 53.94 14.66
CA ALA A 96 -11.83 54.51 14.67
C ALA A 96 -11.95 55.73 15.62
N GLY A 97 -11.32 55.67 16.80
CA GLY A 97 -11.26 56.79 17.74
C GLY A 97 -10.44 57.98 17.22
N ALA A 98 -9.36 57.72 16.47
CA ALA A 98 -8.45 58.76 15.97
C ALA A 98 -9.02 59.56 14.77
N ALA A 99 -10.11 59.10 14.16
CA ALA A 99 -10.85 59.84 13.14
C ALA A 99 -11.86 60.84 13.75
N ILE A 100 -12.35 60.59 14.97
CA ILE A 100 -13.45 61.37 15.57
C ILE A 100 -13.02 62.84 15.76
N GLY A 101 -13.88 63.77 15.34
CA GLY A 101 -13.65 65.21 15.40
C GLY A 101 -12.76 65.77 14.28
N ARG A 102 -12.05 64.93 13.53
CA ARG A 102 -11.30 65.35 12.32
C ARG A 102 -12.21 65.46 11.11
N THR A 103 -11.88 66.33 10.17
CA THR A 103 -12.62 66.48 8.91
C THR A 103 -12.33 65.32 7.95
N VAL A 104 -13.22 65.09 6.97
CA VAL A 104 -12.94 64.14 5.87
C VAL A 104 -11.64 64.51 5.13
N SER A 105 -11.33 65.81 4.95
CA SER A 105 -10.09 66.24 4.30
C SER A 105 -8.82 65.95 5.11
N GLU A 106 -8.90 65.94 6.43
CA GLU A 106 -7.79 65.60 7.33
C GLU A 106 -7.53 64.09 7.40
N VAL A 107 -8.54 63.26 7.15
CA VAL A 107 -8.45 61.78 7.23
C VAL A 107 -8.19 61.15 5.85
N LEU A 108 -8.78 61.71 4.78
CA LEU A 108 -8.68 61.21 3.41
C LEU A 108 -8.19 62.30 2.44
N PRO A 109 -6.98 62.88 2.64
CA PRO A 109 -6.51 64.03 1.84
C PRO A 109 -6.44 63.73 0.34
N SER A 110 -6.05 62.52 -0.06
CA SER A 110 -5.97 62.11 -1.47
C SER A 110 -7.33 61.90 -2.13
N ALA A 111 -8.33 61.42 -1.39
CA ALA A 111 -9.67 61.13 -1.91
C ALA A 111 -10.62 62.34 -1.81
N TYR A 112 -10.36 63.28 -0.90
CA TYR A 112 -11.22 64.43 -0.64
C TYR A 112 -11.58 65.27 -1.89
N PRO A 113 -10.68 65.52 -2.86
CA PRO A 113 -11.05 66.24 -4.09
C PRO A 113 -12.14 65.54 -4.92
N GLU A 114 -12.15 64.20 -4.92
CA GLU A 114 -13.12 63.38 -5.68
C GLU A 114 -14.49 63.35 -4.98
N ILE A 115 -14.51 63.21 -3.65
CA ILE A 115 -15.74 63.03 -2.86
C ILE A 115 -16.37 64.34 -2.34
N SER A 116 -15.60 65.43 -2.22
CA SER A 116 -16.10 66.70 -1.69
C SER A 116 -17.27 67.33 -2.46
N PRO A 117 -17.39 67.23 -3.81
CA PRO A 117 -18.58 67.71 -4.52
C PRO A 117 -19.84 66.93 -4.16
N MET A 118 -19.69 65.63 -3.85
CA MET A 118 -20.80 64.76 -3.45
C MET A 118 -21.24 65.08 -2.02
N LEU A 119 -20.30 65.26 -1.09
CA LEU A 119 -20.57 65.71 0.27
C LEU A 119 -21.31 67.06 0.29
N ALA A 120 -20.92 68.01 -0.55
CA ALA A 120 -21.58 69.31 -0.68
C ALA A 120 -23.05 69.21 -1.13
N LYS A 121 -23.35 68.35 -2.11
CA LYS A 121 -24.74 68.07 -2.55
C LYS A 121 -25.60 67.48 -1.43
N VAL A 122 -25.02 66.56 -0.63
CA VAL A 122 -25.75 65.96 0.49
C VAL A 122 -26.01 66.97 1.61
N LEU A 123 -25.09 67.92 1.87
CA LEU A 123 -25.35 69.04 2.78
C LEU A 123 -26.45 69.99 2.27
N ALA A 124 -26.59 70.15 0.94
CA ALA A 124 -27.73 70.85 0.33
C ALA A 124 -29.03 70.01 0.38
N GLY A 125 -28.95 68.72 0.72
CA GLY A 125 -30.08 67.82 0.93
C GLY A 125 -30.30 66.79 -0.18
N GLU A 126 -29.47 66.76 -1.22
CA GLU A 126 -29.52 65.78 -2.30
C GLU A 126 -28.73 64.51 -1.93
N PRO A 127 -29.38 63.34 -1.69
CA PRO A 127 -28.65 62.11 -1.44
C PRO A 127 -27.78 61.74 -2.66
N GLN A 128 -26.64 61.12 -2.43
CA GLN A 128 -25.77 60.57 -3.47
C GLN A 128 -25.63 59.07 -3.21
N GLU A 129 -26.10 58.22 -4.10
CA GLU A 129 -26.23 56.77 -3.85
C GLU A 129 -25.46 55.93 -4.88
N ASP A 130 -24.84 54.85 -4.39
CA ASP A 130 -24.18 53.79 -5.17
C ASP A 130 -23.16 54.28 -6.23
N PHE A 131 -22.52 55.43 -5.99
CA PHE A 131 -21.41 55.92 -6.80
C PHE A 131 -20.11 55.15 -6.47
N SER A 132 -19.19 55.09 -7.43
CA SER A 132 -17.87 54.49 -7.23
C SER A 132 -16.83 55.58 -6.97
N VAL A 133 -15.90 55.33 -6.04
CA VAL A 133 -14.75 56.16 -5.72
C VAL A 133 -13.49 55.35 -5.97
N MET A 134 -12.55 55.91 -6.72
CA MET A 134 -11.30 55.23 -7.12
C MET A 134 -10.09 55.91 -6.47
N ALA A 135 -9.99 55.79 -5.15
CA ALA A 135 -8.96 56.43 -4.36
C ALA A 135 -7.83 55.48 -3.95
N GLU A 136 -6.60 56.01 -3.87
CA GLU A 136 -5.61 55.47 -2.95
C GLU A 136 -5.98 55.86 -1.52
N VAL A 137 -5.85 54.89 -0.60
CA VAL A 137 -6.08 55.11 0.82
C VAL A 137 -4.85 54.77 1.65
N PRO A 138 -4.70 55.36 2.85
CA PRO A 138 -3.53 55.12 3.69
C PRO A 138 -3.32 53.65 4.10
N SER A 139 -4.38 52.82 4.06
CA SER A 139 -4.31 51.38 4.34
C SER A 139 -3.71 50.53 3.22
N LEU A 140 -3.68 51.03 1.97
CA LEU A 140 -3.11 50.34 0.81
C LEU A 140 -2.30 51.32 -0.07
N PRO A 141 -1.10 51.75 0.37
CA PRO A 141 -0.28 52.70 -0.38
C PRO A 141 0.09 52.20 -1.78
N GLY A 142 -0.03 53.04 -2.81
CA GLY A 142 0.38 52.72 -4.18
C GLY A 142 -0.54 51.75 -4.94
N LYS A 143 -1.75 51.48 -4.44
CA LYS A 143 -2.79 50.72 -5.15
C LYS A 143 -4.17 51.37 -4.97
N PRO A 144 -4.78 51.94 -6.02
CA PRO A 144 -6.14 52.46 -5.91
C PRO A 144 -7.12 51.32 -5.62
N SER A 145 -8.03 51.56 -4.70
CA SER A 145 -9.07 50.60 -4.29
C SER A 145 -10.44 51.12 -4.66
N GLU A 146 -11.25 50.30 -5.35
CA GLU A 146 -12.60 50.68 -5.73
C GLU A 146 -13.57 50.50 -4.56
N TRP A 147 -14.22 51.60 -4.17
CA TRP A 147 -15.28 51.58 -3.16
C TRP A 147 -16.59 52.13 -3.70
N ARG A 148 -17.66 51.34 -3.54
CA ARG A 148 -19.02 51.81 -3.79
C ARG A 148 -19.55 52.48 -2.55
N ALA A 149 -19.94 53.74 -2.65
CA ALA A 149 -20.40 54.55 -1.54
C ALA A 149 -21.79 55.15 -1.77
N SER A 150 -22.50 55.38 -0.67
CA SER A 150 -23.73 56.16 -0.62
C SER A 150 -23.64 57.14 0.55
N TYR A 151 -23.88 58.42 0.29
CA TYR A 151 -23.90 59.50 1.27
C TYR A 151 -25.33 60.02 1.38
N LEU A 152 -25.94 59.84 2.55
CA LEU A 152 -27.35 60.14 2.81
C LEU A 152 -27.48 61.30 3.81
N PRO A 153 -28.38 62.29 3.58
CA PRO A 153 -28.54 63.43 4.47
C PRO A 153 -29.29 63.04 5.74
N ILE A 154 -28.69 63.29 6.90
CA ILE A 154 -29.36 63.14 8.20
C ILE A 154 -30.17 64.41 8.45
N ARG A 155 -31.48 64.27 8.62
CA ARG A 155 -32.42 65.40 8.75
C ARG A 155 -33.09 65.44 10.13
N THR A 156 -33.37 66.64 10.64
CA THR A 156 -34.27 66.84 11.78
C THR A 156 -35.73 66.61 11.36
N ARG A 157 -36.64 66.59 12.35
CA ARG A 157 -38.09 66.52 12.10
C ARG A 157 -38.62 67.68 11.26
N ASP A 158 -37.95 68.84 11.33
CA ASP A 158 -38.26 70.05 10.56
C ASP A 158 -37.59 70.06 9.16
N GLY A 159 -36.97 68.95 8.75
CA GLY A 159 -36.39 68.75 7.42
C GLY A 159 -34.96 69.28 7.23
N ALA A 160 -34.41 70.02 8.19
CA ALA A 160 -33.06 70.60 8.11
C ALA A 160 -31.97 69.52 8.18
N VAL A 161 -30.96 69.61 7.29
CA VAL A 161 -29.82 68.68 7.27
C VAL A 161 -28.84 69.02 8.40
N VAL A 162 -28.55 68.03 9.25
CA VAL A 162 -27.64 68.14 10.41
C VAL A 162 -26.37 67.31 10.28
N GLY A 163 -26.25 66.49 9.24
CA GLY A 163 -25.08 65.66 9.01
C GLY A 163 -25.24 64.73 7.81
N ILE A 164 -24.26 63.84 7.62
CA ILE A 164 -24.22 62.85 6.54
C ILE A 164 -24.02 61.47 7.13
N LEU A 165 -24.87 60.51 6.75
CA LEU A 165 -24.62 59.09 6.92
C LEU A 165 -23.84 58.58 5.71
N VAL A 166 -22.62 58.12 5.96
CA VAL A 166 -21.75 57.50 4.96
C VAL A 166 -21.90 55.98 5.05
N LYS A 167 -22.17 55.36 3.90
CA LYS A 167 -22.12 53.92 3.64
C LYS A 167 -21.05 53.67 2.58
N ALA A 168 -20.18 52.67 2.76
CA ALA A 168 -19.15 52.32 1.77
C ALA A 168 -18.82 50.82 1.76
N VAL A 169 -18.58 50.21 0.60
CA VAL A 169 -18.22 48.79 0.43
C VAL A 169 -16.99 48.64 -0.48
N ASN A 170 -16.01 47.82 -0.07
CA ASN A 170 -14.83 47.48 -0.88
C ASN A 170 -15.22 46.54 -2.02
N VAL A 171 -15.22 47.04 -3.26
CA VAL A 171 -15.57 46.25 -4.44
C VAL A 171 -14.38 45.40 -4.90
N THR A 172 -13.15 45.93 -4.81
CA THR A 172 -11.93 45.24 -5.26
C THR A 172 -11.68 43.93 -4.49
N LEU A 173 -11.81 43.94 -3.16
CA LEU A 173 -11.62 42.76 -2.31
C LEU A 173 -12.68 41.68 -2.58
N GLN A 174 -13.94 42.10 -2.75
CA GLN A 174 -15.05 41.20 -3.07
C GLN A 174 -14.84 40.50 -4.43
N GLN A 175 -14.47 41.27 -5.46
CA GLN A 175 -14.16 40.72 -6.78
C GLN A 175 -12.94 39.78 -6.76
N ALA A 176 -11.89 40.13 -6.01
CA ALA A 176 -10.69 39.30 -5.89
C ALA A 176 -10.99 37.95 -5.22
N SER A 177 -11.76 37.96 -4.11
CA SER A 177 -12.22 36.75 -3.43
C SER A 177 -13.07 35.86 -4.35
N GLN A 178 -14.04 36.45 -5.05
CA GLN A 178 -14.89 35.72 -6.00
C GLN A 178 -14.07 35.10 -7.16
N ARG A 179 -13.12 35.85 -7.73
CA ARG A 179 -12.22 35.33 -8.78
C ARG A 179 -11.33 34.20 -8.27
N ALA A 180 -10.81 34.31 -7.05
CA ALA A 180 -9.98 33.28 -6.42
C ALA A 180 -10.79 31.99 -6.16
N LEU A 181 -12.04 32.11 -5.67
CA LEU A 181 -12.95 30.99 -5.49
C LEU A 181 -13.24 30.30 -6.82
N SER A 182 -13.71 31.04 -7.83
CA SER A 182 -14.04 30.46 -9.14
C SER A 182 -12.81 29.86 -9.86
N ALA A 183 -11.61 30.42 -9.68
CA ALA A 183 -10.38 29.83 -10.19
C ALA A 183 -10.00 28.53 -9.46
N SER A 184 -10.27 28.43 -8.15
CA SER A 184 -10.07 27.22 -7.36
C SER A 184 -11.06 26.12 -7.77
N GLU A 185 -12.34 26.46 -7.91
CA GLU A 185 -13.40 25.54 -8.39
C GLU A 185 -13.10 25.02 -9.80
N ALA A 186 -12.71 25.90 -10.72
CA ALA A 186 -12.31 25.51 -12.08
C ALA A 186 -11.09 24.57 -12.07
N ARG A 187 -10.09 24.82 -11.20
CA ARG A 187 -8.93 23.94 -11.02
C ARG A 187 -9.34 22.56 -10.49
N LEU A 188 -10.17 22.50 -9.45
CA LEU A 188 -10.64 21.24 -8.87
C LEU A 188 -11.47 20.42 -9.87
N ARG A 189 -12.39 21.07 -10.60
CA ARG A 189 -13.15 20.42 -11.68
C ARG A 189 -12.21 19.87 -12.76
N SER A 190 -11.20 20.64 -13.17
CA SER A 190 -10.22 20.21 -14.17
C SER A 190 -9.42 18.97 -13.71
N LEU A 191 -9.04 18.88 -12.43
CA LEU A 191 -8.37 17.71 -11.87
C LEU A 191 -9.26 16.46 -11.88
N PHE A 192 -10.55 16.61 -11.54
CA PHE A 192 -11.53 15.52 -11.60
C PHE A 192 -11.73 15.02 -13.04
N GLU A 193 -11.92 15.93 -14.00
CA GLU A 193 -12.14 15.60 -15.42
C GLU A 193 -10.93 14.97 -16.13
N GLN A 194 -9.71 15.30 -15.69
CA GLN A 194 -8.48 14.80 -16.29
C GLN A 194 -7.91 13.55 -15.58
N ALA A 195 -8.55 13.07 -14.50
CA ALA A 195 -8.08 11.90 -13.80
C ALA A 195 -8.08 10.64 -14.72
N PRO A 196 -7.03 9.81 -14.67
CA PRO A 196 -6.89 8.64 -15.56
C PRO A 196 -7.81 7.47 -15.20
N GLU A 197 -8.44 7.52 -14.02
CA GLU A 197 -9.36 6.52 -13.51
C GLU A 197 -10.81 7.01 -13.65
N GLY A 198 -11.77 6.10 -13.80
CA GLY A 198 -13.18 6.47 -13.85
C GLY A 198 -13.64 6.93 -12.47
N MET A 199 -14.20 8.13 -12.35
CA MET A 199 -14.62 8.69 -11.07
C MET A 199 -16.08 9.12 -11.11
N THR A 200 -16.82 8.82 -10.05
CA THR A 200 -18.18 9.30 -9.85
C THR A 200 -18.44 9.68 -8.39
N LEU A 201 -19.15 10.78 -8.17
CA LEU A 201 -19.67 11.15 -6.86
C LEU A 201 -21.10 10.62 -6.76
N VAL A 202 -21.39 9.79 -5.75
CA VAL A 202 -22.74 9.28 -5.49
C VAL A 202 -23.33 9.87 -4.20
N ASP A 203 -24.65 10.07 -4.21
CA ASP A 203 -25.40 10.52 -3.04
C ASP A 203 -25.81 9.35 -2.11
N SER A 204 -26.51 9.69 -1.02
CA SER A 204 -27.06 8.72 -0.07
C SER A 204 -28.15 7.77 -0.61
N GLN A 205 -28.62 7.95 -1.85
CA GLN A 205 -29.53 7.04 -2.54
C GLN A 205 -28.81 6.23 -3.64
N GLY A 206 -27.50 6.46 -3.84
CA GLY A 206 -26.70 5.83 -4.89
C GLY A 206 -26.92 6.42 -6.28
N GLN A 207 -27.47 7.64 -6.38
CA GLN A 207 -27.54 8.41 -7.63
C GLN A 207 -26.20 9.08 -7.92
N MET A 208 -25.75 9.03 -9.16
CA MET A 208 -24.51 9.66 -9.61
C MET A 208 -24.74 11.18 -9.79
N LEU A 209 -24.14 11.98 -8.90
CA LEU A 209 -24.20 13.45 -8.93
C LEU A 209 -23.21 14.04 -9.94
N LEU A 210 -22.04 13.42 -10.06
CA LEU A 210 -20.97 13.80 -10.97
C LEU A 210 -20.33 12.54 -11.54
N VAL A 211 -19.85 12.61 -12.78
CA VAL A 211 -19.01 11.61 -13.45
C VAL A 211 -17.89 12.35 -14.17
N ASN A 212 -16.68 11.82 -14.18
CA ASN A 212 -15.60 12.39 -14.98
C ASN A 212 -15.57 11.82 -16.40
N ARG A 213 -14.87 12.50 -17.31
CA ARG A 213 -14.66 12.05 -18.69
C ARG A 213 -14.18 10.60 -18.82
N ASN A 214 -13.36 10.11 -17.88
CA ASN A 214 -12.85 8.74 -17.95
C ASN A 214 -13.90 7.68 -17.55
N MET A 215 -14.81 8.01 -16.64
CA MET A 215 -15.99 7.18 -16.32
C MET A 215 -16.87 7.00 -17.57
N CYS A 216 -17.15 8.09 -18.28
CA CYS A 216 -17.91 8.07 -19.53
C CYS A 216 -17.24 7.20 -20.62
N ARG A 217 -15.91 7.33 -20.81
CA ARG A 217 -15.14 6.45 -21.71
C ARG A 217 -15.23 4.98 -21.31
N LEU A 218 -15.04 4.69 -20.02
CA LEU A 218 -15.01 3.33 -19.49
C LEU A 218 -16.33 2.58 -19.72
N PHE A 219 -17.45 3.29 -19.57
CA PHE A 219 -18.81 2.77 -19.73
C PHE A 219 -19.41 2.99 -21.13
N ALA A 220 -18.62 3.55 -22.06
CA ALA A 220 -18.99 3.85 -23.45
C ALA A 220 -20.29 4.67 -23.57
N CYS A 221 -20.37 5.78 -22.82
CA CYS A 221 -21.56 6.61 -22.72
C CYS A 221 -21.24 8.10 -22.58
N GLU A 222 -22.25 8.95 -22.73
CA GLU A 222 -22.17 10.39 -22.46
C GLU A 222 -22.56 10.73 -21.00
N PRO A 223 -22.06 11.84 -20.42
CA PRO A 223 -22.29 12.19 -19.01
C PRO A 223 -23.77 12.23 -18.60
N GLU A 224 -24.64 12.74 -19.48
CA GLU A 224 -26.08 12.90 -19.25
C GLU A 224 -26.80 11.55 -19.12
N GLN A 225 -26.20 10.45 -19.59
CA GLN A 225 -26.72 9.10 -19.45
C GLN A 225 -26.38 8.47 -18.09
N LEU A 226 -25.43 9.04 -17.34
CA LEU A 226 -25.04 8.59 -16.00
C LEU A 226 -25.55 9.55 -14.91
N ILE A 227 -25.47 10.86 -15.11
CA ILE A 227 -25.85 11.84 -14.08
C ILE A 227 -27.34 11.71 -13.74
N GLY A 228 -27.65 11.67 -12.44
CA GLY A 228 -28.99 11.41 -11.91
C GLY A 228 -29.43 9.94 -11.95
N GLN A 229 -28.69 9.06 -12.64
CA GLN A 229 -28.99 7.62 -12.64
C GLN A 229 -28.39 6.91 -11.42
N HIS A 230 -29.00 5.80 -11.03
CA HIS A 230 -28.54 5.01 -9.90
C HIS A 230 -27.40 4.06 -10.33
N VAL A 231 -26.27 4.10 -9.61
CA VAL A 231 -25.04 3.32 -9.89
C VAL A 231 -25.26 1.82 -10.16
N ASN A 232 -26.34 1.23 -9.63
CA ASN A 232 -26.72 -0.16 -9.90
C ASN A 232 -26.94 -0.48 -11.38
N MET A 233 -27.21 0.50 -12.25
CA MET A 233 -27.30 0.27 -13.70
C MET A 233 -25.99 -0.29 -14.28
N LEU A 234 -24.85 0.07 -13.68
CA LEU A 234 -23.50 -0.30 -14.11
C LEU A 234 -23.05 -1.66 -13.57
N LEU A 235 -23.96 -2.41 -12.93
CA LEU A 235 -23.72 -3.73 -12.34
C LEU A 235 -24.53 -4.82 -13.07
N PRO A 236 -24.02 -6.07 -13.10
CA PRO A 236 -24.77 -7.22 -13.60
C PRO A 236 -26.12 -7.34 -12.90
N GLN A 237 -27.17 -7.68 -13.65
CA GLN A 237 -28.55 -7.71 -13.12
C GLN A 237 -28.66 -8.55 -11.84
N THR A 238 -27.98 -9.70 -11.81
CA THR A 238 -27.89 -10.64 -10.68
C THR A 238 -27.26 -10.07 -9.40
N ARG A 239 -26.55 -8.93 -9.48
CA ARG A 239 -25.89 -8.26 -8.35
C ARG A 239 -26.63 -7.04 -7.83
N ARG A 240 -27.60 -6.48 -8.58
CA ARG A 240 -28.20 -5.16 -8.28
C ARG A 240 -28.89 -5.11 -6.93
N ASP A 241 -29.64 -6.14 -6.56
CA ASP A 241 -30.35 -6.18 -5.27
C ASP A 241 -29.39 -6.38 -4.09
N THR A 242 -28.41 -7.28 -4.22
CA THR A 242 -27.37 -7.47 -3.20
C THR A 242 -26.58 -6.18 -2.98
N HIS A 243 -26.19 -5.50 -4.06
CA HIS A 243 -25.46 -4.24 -3.99
C HIS A 243 -26.30 -3.13 -3.33
N ARG A 244 -27.61 -3.02 -3.62
CA ARG A 244 -28.49 -2.05 -2.96
C ARG A 244 -28.50 -2.23 -1.44
N VAL A 245 -28.53 -3.48 -0.95
CA VAL A 245 -28.47 -3.77 0.49
C VAL A 245 -27.08 -3.50 1.08
N GLU A 246 -26.00 -3.85 0.37
CA GLU A 246 -24.62 -3.58 0.82
C GLU A 246 -24.30 -2.07 0.87
N MET A 247 -24.79 -1.31 -0.12
CA MET A 247 -24.71 0.16 -0.18
C MET A 247 -25.51 0.80 0.95
N GLY A 248 -26.75 0.36 1.19
CA GLY A 248 -27.59 0.85 2.28
C GLY A 248 -26.97 0.62 3.67
N ARG A 249 -26.25 -0.49 3.89
CA ARG A 249 -25.47 -0.70 5.11
C ARG A 249 -24.23 0.19 5.18
N TYR A 250 -23.49 0.33 4.08
CA TYR A 250 -22.28 1.15 4.01
C TYR A 250 -22.56 2.63 4.32
N LEU A 251 -23.65 3.19 3.78
CA LEU A 251 -24.02 4.59 3.97
C LEU A 251 -24.46 4.95 5.41
N GLN A 252 -24.71 3.96 6.29
CA GLN A 252 -24.97 4.20 7.72
C GLN A 252 -23.70 4.58 8.50
N ALA A 253 -22.54 4.10 8.05
CA ALA A 253 -21.24 4.36 8.67
C ALA A 253 -20.14 4.30 7.58
N PRO A 254 -20.10 5.30 6.68
CA PRO A 254 -19.25 5.23 5.49
C PRO A 254 -17.77 5.41 5.87
N THR A 255 -16.92 4.50 5.42
CA THR A 255 -15.48 4.46 5.68
C THR A 255 -14.70 4.31 4.38
N GLN A 256 -13.47 4.83 4.32
CA GLN A 256 -12.61 4.59 3.17
C GLN A 256 -12.35 3.08 3.00
N ARG A 257 -12.52 2.55 1.79
CA ARG A 257 -12.24 1.13 1.48
C ARG A 257 -11.94 0.89 0.01
N VAL A 258 -11.03 -0.04 -0.27
CA VAL A 258 -10.87 -0.68 -1.58
C VAL A 258 -11.71 -1.96 -1.57
N MET A 259 -12.58 -2.15 -2.57
CA MET A 259 -13.49 -3.31 -2.63
C MET A 259 -12.84 -4.56 -3.23
N ALA A 260 -11.70 -4.40 -3.91
CA ALA A 260 -11.00 -5.44 -4.66
C ALA A 260 -10.36 -6.53 -3.79
N GLU A 261 -9.86 -6.19 -2.59
CA GLU A 261 -9.06 -7.09 -1.72
C GLU A 261 -9.77 -8.39 -1.31
N ARG A 262 -11.09 -8.49 -1.51
CA ARG A 262 -11.89 -9.67 -1.09
C ARG A 262 -12.65 -10.37 -2.21
N ARG A 263 -12.92 -9.74 -3.36
CA ARG A 263 -13.73 -10.31 -4.45
C ARG A 263 -13.40 -9.67 -5.79
N LYS A 264 -13.37 -10.48 -6.86
CA LYS A 264 -13.46 -9.96 -8.24
C LYS A 264 -14.83 -9.27 -8.42
N LEU A 265 -14.81 -8.01 -8.83
CA LEU A 265 -16.01 -7.25 -9.19
C LEU A 265 -16.12 -7.18 -10.71
N THR A 266 -17.36 -7.07 -11.18
CA THR A 266 -17.70 -6.96 -12.59
C THR A 266 -18.63 -5.77 -12.75
N ALA A 267 -18.34 -4.92 -13.73
CA ALA A 267 -19.20 -3.84 -14.18
C ALA A 267 -19.77 -4.16 -15.56
N VAL A 268 -20.82 -3.44 -15.95
CA VAL A 268 -21.52 -3.62 -17.23
C VAL A 268 -21.68 -2.28 -17.93
N ARG A 269 -21.27 -2.20 -19.19
CA ARG A 269 -21.43 -1.01 -20.05
C ARG A 269 -22.89 -0.88 -20.51
N LEU A 270 -23.25 0.27 -21.09
CA LEU A 270 -24.63 0.49 -21.54
C LEU A 270 -25.05 -0.43 -22.69
N ASP A 271 -24.10 -0.99 -23.45
CA ASP A 271 -24.33 -2.01 -24.48
C ASP A 271 -24.55 -3.43 -23.92
N GLY A 272 -24.40 -3.62 -22.60
CA GLY A 272 -24.51 -4.92 -21.94
C GLY A 272 -23.20 -5.70 -21.84
N SER A 273 -22.07 -5.20 -22.37
CA SER A 273 -20.77 -5.85 -22.22
C SER A 273 -20.27 -5.81 -20.79
N GLU A 274 -19.89 -6.98 -20.25
CA GLU A 274 -19.32 -7.09 -18.91
C GLU A 274 -17.80 -6.94 -18.92
N PHE A 275 -17.23 -6.30 -17.90
CA PHE A 275 -15.78 -6.18 -17.73
C PHE A 275 -15.37 -6.18 -16.24
N PRO A 276 -14.21 -6.75 -15.89
CA PRO A 276 -13.73 -6.80 -14.52
C PRO A 276 -13.22 -5.43 -14.04
N VAL A 277 -13.61 -5.05 -12.82
CA VAL A 277 -13.23 -3.75 -12.23
C VAL A 277 -12.67 -3.87 -10.83
N GLU A 278 -11.86 -2.88 -10.45
CA GLU A 278 -11.60 -2.53 -9.06
C GLU A 278 -12.33 -1.24 -8.71
N VAL A 279 -12.87 -1.18 -7.48
CA VAL A 279 -13.62 -0.02 -7.00
C VAL A 279 -13.07 0.41 -5.65
N ALA A 280 -12.76 1.70 -5.51
CA ALA A 280 -12.40 2.34 -4.24
C ALA A 280 -13.49 3.34 -3.84
N LEU A 281 -13.90 3.33 -2.58
CA LEU A 281 -14.90 4.25 -2.03
C LEU A 281 -14.26 5.20 -1.02
N ASN A 282 -14.43 6.49 -1.23
CA ASN A 282 -13.88 7.58 -0.42
C ASN A 282 -15.03 8.53 -0.01
N PRO A 283 -15.56 8.46 1.22
CA PRO A 283 -16.64 9.34 1.64
C PRO A 283 -16.16 10.79 1.82
N ILE A 284 -16.99 11.76 1.43
CA ILE A 284 -16.69 13.19 1.57
C ILE A 284 -16.95 13.64 3.02
N PRO A 285 -15.94 14.10 3.78
CA PRO A 285 -16.13 14.52 5.16
C PRO A 285 -17.09 15.71 5.30
N GLY A 286 -17.87 15.72 6.38
CA GLY A 286 -18.76 16.84 6.74
C GLY A 286 -20.06 16.95 5.93
N ARG A 287 -20.31 16.06 4.95
CA ARG A 287 -21.58 16.01 4.21
C ARG A 287 -22.67 15.27 4.99
N ASN A 288 -23.85 15.87 5.09
CA ASN A 288 -25.06 15.26 5.63
C ASN A 288 -26.28 15.67 4.78
N PRO A 289 -26.92 14.76 4.02
CA PRO A 289 -26.61 13.32 3.92
C PRO A 289 -25.21 13.03 3.33
N PRO A 290 -24.64 11.84 3.58
CA PRO A 290 -23.29 11.51 3.11
C PRO A 290 -23.22 11.41 1.57
N GLU A 291 -22.13 11.92 1.02
CA GLU A 291 -21.73 11.79 -0.39
C GLU A 291 -20.46 10.93 -0.45
N VAL A 292 -20.33 10.09 -1.48
CA VAL A 292 -19.22 9.14 -1.62
C VAL A 292 -18.59 9.25 -2.99
N LEU A 293 -17.29 9.54 -3.04
CA LEU A 293 -16.51 9.48 -4.26
C LEU A 293 -16.10 8.02 -4.51
N ALA A 294 -16.64 7.44 -5.58
CA ALA A 294 -16.26 6.13 -6.07
C ALA A 294 -15.26 6.28 -7.24
N THR A 295 -14.15 5.56 -7.16
CA THR A 295 -13.19 5.42 -8.26
C THR A 295 -13.26 4.00 -8.80
N VAL A 296 -13.23 3.86 -10.13
CA VAL A 296 -13.45 2.62 -10.89
C VAL A 296 -12.32 2.45 -11.90
N VAL A 297 -11.66 1.29 -11.85
CA VAL A 297 -10.52 0.95 -12.70
C VAL A 297 -10.81 -0.34 -13.45
N ASP A 298 -10.65 -0.35 -14.77
CA ASP A 298 -10.68 -1.57 -15.58
C ASP A 298 -9.42 -2.40 -15.29
N ILE A 299 -9.59 -3.70 -14.99
CA ILE A 299 -8.47 -4.61 -14.76
C ILE A 299 -8.40 -5.76 -15.78
N THR A 300 -9.06 -5.62 -16.94
CA THR A 300 -9.03 -6.61 -18.04
C THR A 300 -7.60 -6.93 -18.45
N ASP A 301 -6.81 -5.92 -18.81
CA ASP A 301 -5.43 -6.10 -19.26
C ASP A 301 -4.53 -6.68 -18.15
N ARG A 302 -4.75 -6.24 -16.91
CA ARG A 302 -3.99 -6.75 -15.75
C ARG A 302 -4.26 -8.23 -15.49
N LEU A 303 -5.53 -8.65 -15.58
CA LEU A 303 -5.92 -10.06 -15.44
C LEU A 303 -5.46 -10.90 -16.64
N ALA A 304 -5.48 -10.36 -17.86
CA ALA A 304 -4.97 -11.04 -19.05
C ALA A 304 -3.46 -11.26 -18.96
N ALA A 305 -2.69 -10.24 -18.56
CA ALA A 305 -1.26 -10.33 -18.33
C ALA A 305 -0.93 -11.35 -17.22
N GLN A 306 -1.64 -11.33 -16.09
CA GLN A 306 -1.49 -12.32 -15.03
C GLN A 306 -1.76 -13.74 -15.54
N ALA A 307 -2.86 -13.97 -16.25
CA ALA A 307 -3.21 -15.28 -16.79
C ALA A 307 -2.17 -15.79 -17.80
N ALA A 308 -1.60 -14.91 -18.61
CA ALA A 308 -0.51 -15.24 -19.54
C ALA A 308 0.78 -15.62 -18.81
N MET A 309 1.15 -14.90 -17.74
CA MET A 309 2.29 -15.26 -16.88
C MET A 309 2.07 -16.63 -16.20
N GLU A 310 0.88 -16.87 -15.63
CA GLU A 310 0.51 -18.15 -15.02
C GLU A 310 0.50 -19.30 -16.04
N ALA A 311 0.13 -19.05 -17.30
CA ALA A 311 0.22 -20.04 -18.37
C ALA A 311 1.69 -20.37 -18.73
N SER A 312 2.53 -19.35 -18.95
CA SER A 312 3.95 -19.56 -19.28
C SER A 312 4.74 -20.22 -18.14
N LEU A 313 4.43 -19.90 -16.88
CA LEU A 313 5.00 -20.58 -15.72
C LEU A 313 4.63 -22.07 -15.70
N ARG A 314 3.36 -22.42 -15.93
CA ARG A 314 2.93 -23.83 -16.01
C ARG A 314 3.59 -24.58 -17.15
N GLU A 315 3.70 -23.98 -18.33
CA GLU A 315 4.41 -24.54 -19.49
C GLU A 315 5.87 -24.84 -19.15
N LYS A 316 6.60 -23.87 -18.59
CA LYS A 316 8.01 -24.04 -18.19
C LYS A 316 8.19 -25.15 -17.15
N THR A 317 7.32 -25.23 -16.15
CA THR A 317 7.36 -26.31 -15.14
C THR A 317 7.12 -27.69 -15.75
N LEU A 318 6.18 -27.82 -16.70
CA LEU A 318 5.94 -29.08 -17.42
C LEU A 318 7.14 -29.48 -18.29
N LEU A 319 7.75 -28.54 -19.00
CA LEU A 319 8.95 -28.79 -19.81
C LEU A 319 10.14 -29.23 -18.96
N LEU A 320 10.36 -28.59 -17.80
CA LEU A 320 11.39 -29.01 -16.85
C LEU A 320 11.17 -30.46 -16.38
N ASN A 321 9.96 -30.78 -15.90
CA ASN A 321 9.62 -32.14 -15.46
C ASN A 321 9.87 -33.19 -16.57
N GLU A 322 9.48 -32.92 -17.81
CA GLU A 322 9.73 -33.80 -18.96
C GLU A 322 11.24 -33.99 -19.24
N VAL A 323 12.04 -32.91 -19.18
CA VAL A 323 13.51 -33.01 -19.29
C VAL A 323 14.08 -33.91 -18.20
N HIS A 324 13.61 -33.79 -16.96
CA HIS A 324 14.10 -34.58 -15.84
C HIS A 324 13.71 -36.06 -15.93
N HIS A 325 12.49 -36.37 -16.39
CA HIS A 325 12.10 -37.74 -16.72
C HIS A 325 12.98 -38.32 -17.84
N ARG A 326 13.30 -37.55 -18.89
CA ARG A 326 14.21 -37.99 -19.96
C ARG A 326 15.64 -38.20 -19.48
N VAL A 327 16.19 -37.33 -18.63
CA VAL A 327 17.52 -37.50 -18.03
C VAL A 327 17.58 -38.78 -17.21
N LYS A 328 16.58 -39.03 -16.34
CA LYS A 328 16.46 -40.28 -15.57
C LYS A 328 16.44 -41.51 -16.49
N ASN A 329 15.60 -41.52 -17.52
CA ASN A 329 15.47 -42.64 -18.45
C ASN A 329 16.77 -42.88 -19.24
N ASN A 330 17.44 -41.82 -19.71
CA ASN A 330 18.71 -41.92 -20.43
C ASN A 330 19.82 -42.50 -19.54
N LEU A 331 19.93 -42.04 -18.28
CA LEU A 331 20.91 -42.57 -17.33
C LEU A 331 20.63 -44.04 -16.96
N GLN A 332 19.35 -44.44 -16.87
CA GLN A 332 18.96 -45.85 -16.69
C GLN A 332 19.35 -46.73 -17.88
N ILE A 333 19.23 -46.23 -19.12
CA ILE A 333 19.70 -46.93 -20.33
C ILE A 333 21.23 -47.09 -20.29
N VAL A 334 21.98 -46.04 -19.98
CA VAL A 334 23.45 -46.09 -19.85
C VAL A 334 23.88 -47.08 -18.77
N ALA A 335 23.27 -47.04 -17.58
CA ALA A 335 23.54 -48.00 -16.51
C ALA A 335 23.23 -49.45 -16.90
N SER A 336 22.21 -49.67 -17.73
CA SER A 336 21.83 -50.99 -18.25
C SER A 336 22.81 -51.51 -19.29
N LEU A 337 23.29 -50.66 -20.21
CA LEU A 337 24.33 -51.01 -21.18
C LEU A 337 25.65 -51.35 -20.49
N LEU A 338 26.08 -50.55 -19.51
CA LEU A 338 27.27 -50.83 -18.69
C LEU A 338 27.13 -52.14 -17.91
N ASN A 339 25.93 -52.45 -17.38
CA ASN A 339 25.66 -53.74 -16.74
C ASN A 339 25.83 -54.91 -17.70
N ILE A 340 25.26 -54.83 -18.91
CA ILE A 340 25.37 -55.88 -19.93
C ILE A 340 26.83 -56.09 -20.33
N GLN A 341 27.56 -55.01 -20.67
CA GLN A 341 28.97 -55.08 -21.04
C GLN A 341 29.85 -55.62 -19.91
N SER A 342 29.56 -55.27 -18.64
CA SER A 342 30.32 -55.79 -17.48
C SER A 342 30.22 -57.31 -17.31
N ARG A 343 29.16 -57.95 -17.83
CA ARG A 343 29.00 -59.41 -17.82
C ARG A 343 29.82 -60.12 -18.91
N SER A 344 30.06 -59.46 -20.04
CA SER A 344 30.81 -60.02 -21.18
C SER A 344 32.32 -59.87 -21.10
N VAL A 345 32.85 -59.11 -20.12
CA VAL A 345 34.30 -58.94 -19.91
C VAL A 345 34.71 -59.44 -18.53
N GLU A 346 36.01 -59.66 -18.33
CA GLU A 346 36.60 -60.20 -17.11
C GLU A 346 37.69 -59.27 -16.53
N GLY A 347 38.15 -59.55 -15.30
CA GLY A 347 39.27 -58.83 -14.66
C GLY A 347 39.05 -57.32 -14.53
N VAL A 348 40.12 -56.54 -14.71
CA VAL A 348 40.15 -55.08 -14.50
C VAL A 348 39.09 -54.34 -15.32
N ALA A 349 38.76 -54.82 -16.52
CA ALA A 349 37.72 -54.23 -17.37
C ALA A 349 36.31 -54.42 -16.79
N ARG A 350 36.03 -55.57 -16.16
CA ARG A 350 34.75 -55.82 -15.46
C ARG A 350 34.57 -54.86 -14.28
N ASP A 351 35.63 -54.66 -13.52
CA ASP A 351 35.59 -53.79 -12.33
C ASP A 351 35.45 -52.31 -12.71
N ALA A 352 36.16 -51.84 -13.74
CA ALA A 352 36.01 -50.48 -14.26
C ALA A 352 34.58 -50.21 -14.80
N LEU A 353 33.94 -51.18 -15.47
CA LEU A 353 32.56 -51.05 -15.94
C LEU A 353 31.55 -51.08 -14.78
N ARG A 354 31.78 -51.89 -13.74
CA ARG A 354 30.95 -51.91 -12.52
C ARG A 354 31.04 -50.59 -11.75
N GLU A 355 32.24 -50.03 -11.61
CA GLU A 355 32.48 -48.71 -11.00
C GLU A 355 31.80 -47.60 -11.80
N SER A 356 31.95 -47.60 -13.13
CA SER A 356 31.26 -46.67 -14.04
C SER A 356 29.74 -46.77 -13.91
N ARG A 357 29.19 -47.99 -13.84
CA ARG A 357 27.75 -48.21 -13.59
C ARG A 357 27.31 -47.66 -12.24
N SER A 358 28.12 -47.83 -11.20
CA SER A 358 27.86 -47.29 -9.85
C SER A 358 27.69 -45.78 -9.90
N ARG A 359 28.67 -45.07 -10.49
CA ARG A 359 28.64 -43.60 -10.66
C ARG A 359 27.39 -43.12 -11.42
N VAL A 360 27.04 -43.76 -12.55
CA VAL A 360 25.81 -43.43 -13.31
C VAL A 360 24.56 -43.68 -12.47
N GLY A 361 24.54 -44.73 -11.64
CA GLY A 361 23.46 -45.01 -10.70
C GLY A 361 23.27 -43.91 -9.65
N VAL A 362 24.35 -43.39 -9.06
CA VAL A 362 24.31 -42.25 -8.12
C VAL A 362 23.73 -40.99 -8.80
N ILE A 363 24.20 -40.66 -10.00
CA ILE A 363 23.72 -39.49 -10.75
C ILE A 363 22.21 -39.65 -11.05
N ALA A 364 21.77 -40.82 -11.51
CA ALA A 364 20.36 -41.11 -11.78
C ALA A 364 19.47 -41.00 -10.53
N MET A 365 19.95 -41.52 -9.39
CA MET A 365 19.26 -41.45 -8.10
C MET A 365 19.16 -40.02 -7.59
N THR A 366 20.23 -39.22 -7.71
CA THR A 366 20.23 -37.81 -7.30
C THR A 366 19.20 -37.01 -8.09
N HIS A 367 19.19 -37.18 -9.42
CA HIS A 367 18.16 -36.57 -10.26
C HIS A 367 16.76 -37.02 -9.84
N GLN A 368 16.52 -38.32 -9.62
CA GLN A 368 15.19 -38.79 -9.20
C GLN A 368 14.70 -38.10 -7.91
N LEU A 369 15.56 -37.97 -6.90
CA LEU A 369 15.18 -37.45 -5.58
C LEU A 369 14.91 -35.94 -5.57
N LEU A 370 15.57 -35.17 -6.43
CA LEU A 370 15.33 -33.73 -6.58
C LEU A 370 13.90 -33.44 -7.09
N TYR A 371 13.41 -34.22 -8.04
CA TYR A 371 12.11 -33.95 -8.68
C TYR A 371 10.93 -34.65 -7.99
N GLU A 372 11.14 -35.77 -7.29
CA GLU A 372 10.13 -36.34 -6.40
C GLU A 372 9.78 -35.40 -5.23
N GLY A 373 10.70 -34.53 -4.81
CA GLY A 373 10.48 -33.54 -3.75
C GLY A 373 9.79 -32.23 -4.18
N ASN A 374 9.48 -32.04 -5.47
CA ASN A 374 8.96 -30.78 -6.03
C ASN A 374 9.81 -29.52 -5.72
N ASN A 375 11.07 -29.68 -5.28
CA ASN A 375 11.92 -28.58 -4.86
C ASN A 375 13.28 -28.63 -5.57
N PHE A 376 13.55 -27.60 -6.37
CA PHE A 376 14.62 -27.56 -7.36
C PHE A 376 15.94 -26.98 -6.79
N SER A 377 15.88 -26.27 -5.67
CA SER A 377 17.07 -25.61 -5.09
C SER A 377 18.04 -26.62 -4.45
N GLY A 378 17.52 -27.66 -3.80
CA GLY A 378 18.34 -28.66 -3.13
C GLY A 378 17.54 -29.81 -2.50
N LEU A 379 18.27 -30.80 -1.98
CA LEU A 379 17.71 -32.01 -1.37
C LEU A 379 18.07 -32.14 0.12
N GLU A 380 17.28 -32.94 0.84
CA GLU A 380 17.60 -33.38 2.21
C GLU A 380 18.74 -34.41 2.16
N PHE A 381 19.91 -34.04 2.69
CA PHE A 381 21.14 -34.80 2.45
C PHE A 381 21.21 -36.12 3.24
N GLY A 382 20.61 -36.18 4.44
CA GLY A 382 20.52 -37.42 5.24
C GLY A 382 19.76 -38.54 4.52
N PRO A 383 18.47 -38.36 4.14
CA PRO A 383 17.71 -39.34 3.36
C PRO A 383 18.34 -39.70 2.01
N TYR A 384 19.10 -38.78 1.40
CA TYR A 384 19.87 -39.03 0.19
C TYR A 384 21.06 -39.98 0.43
N LEU A 385 21.85 -39.74 1.49
CA LEU A 385 22.96 -40.61 1.88
C LEU A 385 22.49 -42.00 2.33
N ASP A 386 21.35 -42.12 3.00
CA ASP A 386 20.74 -43.42 3.35
C ASP A 386 20.46 -44.26 2.10
N LYS A 387 19.77 -43.69 1.10
CA LYS A 387 19.52 -44.37 -0.19
C LYS A 387 20.82 -44.71 -0.93
N LEU A 388 21.83 -43.82 -0.90
CA LEU A 388 23.15 -44.08 -1.48
C LEU A 388 23.84 -45.27 -0.82
N VAL A 389 23.90 -45.30 0.51
CA VAL A 389 24.53 -46.37 1.28
C VAL A 389 23.81 -47.71 1.08
N GLN A 390 22.48 -47.72 1.02
CA GLN A 390 21.70 -48.93 0.72
C GLN A 390 22.03 -49.49 -0.68
N LEU A 391 22.11 -48.63 -1.70
CA LEU A 391 22.49 -49.02 -3.06
C LEU A 391 23.92 -49.59 -3.13
N LEU A 392 24.85 -49.00 -2.39
CA LEU A 392 26.25 -49.45 -2.33
C LEU A 392 26.41 -50.76 -1.55
N LYS A 393 25.72 -50.93 -0.41
CA LYS A 393 25.63 -52.21 0.32
C LYS A 393 25.12 -53.31 -0.63
N GLN A 394 24.03 -53.08 -1.37
CA GLN A 394 23.50 -54.06 -2.33
C GLN A 394 24.46 -54.39 -3.50
N THR A 395 25.34 -53.46 -3.89
CA THR A 395 26.23 -53.63 -5.06
C THR A 395 27.57 -54.25 -4.70
N TYR A 396 28.11 -53.97 -3.51
CA TYR A 396 29.49 -54.30 -3.13
C TYR A 396 29.64 -55.21 -1.91
N GLN A 397 28.56 -55.54 -1.17
CA GLN A 397 28.66 -56.55 -0.12
C GLN A 397 29.12 -57.89 -0.70
N ARG A 398 30.17 -58.46 -0.11
CA ARG A 398 30.76 -59.75 -0.51
C ARG A 398 30.45 -60.79 0.56
N ASP A 399 30.31 -62.05 0.14
CA ASP A 399 30.07 -63.18 1.06
C ASP A 399 31.20 -63.40 2.08
N LYS A 400 32.40 -62.86 1.84
CA LYS A 400 33.61 -63.08 2.65
C LYS A 400 33.88 -62.02 3.73
N THR A 401 33.30 -60.83 3.62
CA THR A 401 33.55 -59.73 4.57
C THR A 401 32.26 -58.97 4.81
N ARG A 402 31.74 -59.05 6.04
CA ARG A 402 30.57 -58.29 6.47
C ARG A 402 31.01 -56.88 6.86
N VAL A 403 30.94 -55.98 5.88
CA VAL A 403 31.06 -54.54 6.12
C VAL A 403 29.72 -54.02 6.65
N ASP A 404 29.73 -53.26 7.74
CA ASP A 404 28.62 -52.37 8.08
C ASP A 404 28.98 -50.92 7.74
N ILE A 405 27.96 -50.13 7.39
CA ILE A 405 28.11 -48.70 7.09
C ILE A 405 27.14 -47.95 7.99
N VAL A 406 27.71 -47.11 8.86
CA VAL A 406 27.02 -46.26 9.82
C VAL A 406 26.91 -44.86 9.23
N LEU A 407 25.71 -44.30 9.31
CA LEU A 407 25.42 -42.92 8.94
C LEU A 407 25.27 -42.09 10.20
N ASP A 408 25.99 -40.98 10.26
CA ASP A 408 25.88 -39.97 11.30
C ASP A 408 25.56 -38.63 10.63
N PHE A 409 24.45 -38.00 11.00
CA PHE A 409 23.96 -36.77 10.36
C PHE A 409 23.10 -35.95 11.34
N PRO A 410 22.95 -34.63 11.13
CA PRO A 410 22.26 -33.77 12.08
C PRO A 410 20.76 -34.13 12.16
N SER A 411 20.26 -34.37 13.38
CA SER A 411 18.83 -34.63 13.63
C SER A 411 17.92 -33.47 13.23
N SER A 412 18.47 -32.27 13.05
CA SER A 412 17.80 -31.08 12.51
C SER A 412 17.48 -31.17 11.01
N GLY A 413 18.02 -32.16 10.30
CA GLY A 413 18.12 -32.15 8.84
C GLY A 413 19.29 -31.27 8.36
N MET A 414 19.63 -31.42 7.08
CA MET A 414 20.62 -30.58 6.39
C MET A 414 20.29 -30.60 4.90
N ARG A 415 20.09 -29.40 4.33
CA ARG A 415 19.82 -29.22 2.90
C ARG A 415 21.12 -28.93 2.17
N VAL A 416 21.26 -29.48 0.97
CA VAL A 416 22.41 -29.26 0.07
C VAL A 416 21.89 -28.94 -1.32
N GLU A 417 22.48 -27.93 -1.96
CA GLU A 417 22.05 -27.47 -3.27
C GLU A 417 22.33 -28.54 -4.34
N THR A 418 21.49 -28.57 -5.37
CA THR A 418 21.59 -29.51 -6.49
C THR A 418 23.01 -29.63 -7.08
N GLN A 419 23.72 -28.51 -7.17
CA GLN A 419 25.07 -28.43 -7.75
C GLN A 419 26.13 -29.13 -6.89
N LYS A 420 25.95 -29.17 -5.56
CA LYS A 420 26.88 -29.82 -4.62
C LYS A 420 26.46 -31.24 -4.25
N ALA A 421 25.17 -31.55 -4.28
CA ALA A 421 24.63 -32.86 -3.91
C ALA A 421 25.15 -34.01 -4.82
N VAL A 422 25.25 -33.79 -6.13
CA VAL A 422 25.79 -34.80 -7.07
C VAL A 422 27.30 -35.05 -6.81
N PRO A 423 28.19 -34.04 -6.77
CA PRO A 423 29.58 -34.24 -6.38
C PRO A 423 29.77 -34.91 -5.02
N CYS A 424 29.05 -34.47 -3.98
CA CYS A 424 29.18 -35.05 -2.64
C CYS A 424 28.77 -36.54 -2.63
N GLY A 425 27.69 -36.92 -3.33
CA GLY A 425 27.32 -38.33 -3.44
C GLY A 425 28.30 -39.18 -4.26
N LEU A 426 28.91 -38.60 -5.29
CA LEU A 426 29.98 -39.27 -6.04
C LEU A 426 31.25 -39.43 -5.20
N ILE A 427 31.65 -38.43 -4.40
CA ILE A 427 32.75 -38.54 -3.43
C ILE A 427 32.48 -39.69 -2.44
N VAL A 428 31.27 -39.74 -1.84
CA VAL A 428 30.88 -40.84 -0.94
C VAL A 428 30.92 -42.20 -1.65
N ASN A 429 30.45 -42.29 -2.90
CA ASN A 429 30.55 -43.51 -3.72
C ASN A 429 32.02 -43.96 -3.90
N GLU A 430 32.92 -43.06 -4.31
CA GLU A 430 34.33 -43.42 -4.50
C GLU A 430 34.98 -43.92 -3.21
N LEU A 431 34.72 -43.26 -2.08
CA LEU A 431 35.34 -43.60 -0.80
C LEU A 431 34.81 -44.92 -0.23
N ILE A 432 33.50 -45.16 -0.29
CA ILE A 432 32.91 -46.45 0.10
C ILE A 432 33.41 -47.59 -0.82
N VAL A 433 33.48 -47.37 -2.14
CA VAL A 433 33.99 -48.37 -3.09
C VAL A 433 35.47 -48.67 -2.84
N ASN A 434 36.28 -47.65 -2.53
CA ASN A 434 37.68 -47.84 -2.17
C ASN A 434 37.83 -48.62 -0.86
N ALA A 435 37.03 -48.34 0.17
CA ALA A 435 37.03 -49.12 1.42
C ALA A 435 36.66 -50.60 1.17
N TYR A 436 35.59 -50.88 0.42
CA TYR A 436 35.23 -52.26 0.03
C TYR A 436 36.32 -53.01 -0.75
N LYS A 437 37.16 -52.30 -1.50
CA LYS A 437 38.28 -52.89 -2.27
C LYS A 437 39.56 -53.06 -1.47
N HIS A 438 39.86 -52.14 -0.55
CA HIS A 438 41.22 -51.96 -0.01
C HIS A 438 41.32 -51.94 1.51
N ALA A 439 40.26 -51.59 2.25
CA ALA A 439 40.33 -51.43 3.71
C ALA A 439 40.41 -52.78 4.46
N PHE A 440 39.78 -53.83 3.92
CA PHE A 440 39.52 -55.09 4.64
C PHE A 440 40.08 -56.37 3.97
N PRO A 441 41.34 -56.41 3.48
CA PRO A 441 41.86 -57.54 2.69
C PRO A 441 41.93 -58.88 3.45
N SER A 442 42.02 -58.83 4.79
CA SER A 442 42.16 -60.01 5.66
C SER A 442 41.23 -59.96 6.89
N ARG A 443 40.07 -59.29 6.79
CA ARG A 443 39.10 -59.18 7.90
C ARG A 443 37.74 -59.72 7.47
N GLU A 444 37.10 -60.48 8.35
CA GLU A 444 35.73 -60.99 8.15
C GLU A 444 34.66 -59.92 8.45
N GLN A 445 35.02 -58.89 9.22
CA GLN A 445 34.17 -57.77 9.59
C GLN A 445 34.94 -56.45 9.48
N GLY A 446 34.23 -55.39 9.11
CA GLY A 446 34.75 -54.02 9.05
C GLY A 446 33.61 -53.01 9.13
N GLN A 447 33.94 -51.76 9.45
CA GLN A 447 33.00 -50.66 9.56
C GLN A 447 33.45 -49.49 8.70
N ILE A 448 32.48 -48.88 8.02
CA ILE A 448 32.63 -47.58 7.36
C ILE A 448 31.68 -46.61 8.07
N GLN A 449 32.16 -45.41 8.40
CA GLN A 449 31.35 -44.31 8.92
C GLN A 449 31.28 -43.21 7.87
N VAL A 450 30.07 -42.74 7.56
CA VAL A 450 29.84 -41.50 6.82
C VAL A 450 29.20 -40.51 7.78
N ALA A 451 29.94 -39.48 8.16
CA ALA A 451 29.51 -38.45 9.09
C ALA A 451 29.29 -37.12 8.36
N VAL A 452 28.21 -36.43 8.70
CA VAL A 452 27.85 -35.10 8.19
C VAL A 452 27.61 -34.17 9.37
N ILE A 453 28.29 -33.02 9.37
CA ILE A 453 28.22 -32.01 10.42
C ILE A 453 27.95 -30.65 9.78
N GLN A 454 26.98 -29.90 10.32
CA GLN A 454 26.68 -28.53 9.90
C GLN A 454 27.00 -27.56 11.03
N ASN A 455 27.79 -26.52 10.72
CA ASN A 455 28.14 -25.42 11.61
C ASN A 455 27.77 -24.09 10.91
N GLY A 456 26.52 -23.67 11.03
CA GLY A 456 25.98 -22.52 10.27
C GLY A 456 25.99 -22.81 8.76
N PRO A 457 26.55 -21.92 7.91
CA PRO A 457 26.65 -22.15 6.46
C PRO A 457 27.76 -23.15 6.09
N GLN A 458 28.62 -23.57 7.03
CA GLN A 458 29.68 -24.54 6.75
C GLN A 458 29.21 -25.98 6.98
N ALA A 459 29.25 -26.78 5.93
CA ALA A 459 29.03 -28.22 5.98
C ALA A 459 30.36 -28.98 5.96
N THR A 460 30.43 -30.09 6.69
CA THR A 460 31.56 -31.02 6.68
C THR A 460 31.05 -32.44 6.43
N LEU A 461 31.54 -33.06 5.37
CA LEU A 461 31.36 -34.47 5.03
C LEU A 461 32.64 -35.22 5.38
N GLN A 462 32.54 -36.28 6.15
CA GLN A 462 33.67 -37.14 6.51
C GLN A 462 33.33 -38.59 6.20
N VAL A 463 34.24 -39.31 5.54
CA VAL A 463 34.14 -40.76 5.34
C VAL A 463 35.36 -41.41 5.96
N SER A 464 35.13 -42.40 6.82
CA SER A 464 36.16 -43.15 7.54
C SER A 464 35.91 -44.66 7.42
N ASP A 465 36.97 -45.47 7.37
CA ASP A 465 36.92 -46.91 7.60
C ASP A 465 37.80 -47.31 8.80
N ASP A 466 37.55 -48.48 9.39
CA ASP A 466 38.39 -49.05 10.47
C ASP A 466 39.49 -49.99 9.96
N GLY A 467 39.84 -49.92 8.67
CA GLY A 467 40.67 -50.89 7.96
C GLY A 467 42.17 -50.73 8.14
N VAL A 468 42.93 -51.09 7.09
CA VAL A 468 44.40 -50.99 7.07
C VAL A 468 44.94 -49.55 6.94
N GLY A 469 44.08 -48.60 6.57
CA GLY A 469 44.43 -47.19 6.41
C GLY A 469 45.25 -46.86 5.17
N PHE A 470 45.67 -45.59 5.08
CA PHE A 470 46.51 -45.12 3.98
C PHE A 470 47.99 -45.47 4.21
N PRO A 471 48.75 -45.78 3.13
CA PRO A 471 50.20 -45.91 3.22
C PRO A 471 50.86 -44.66 3.80
N ALA A 472 51.98 -44.83 4.52
CA ALA A 472 52.75 -43.70 5.05
C ALA A 472 53.20 -42.76 3.91
N GLY A 473 52.90 -41.46 4.04
CA GLY A 473 53.20 -40.47 3.01
C GLY A 473 52.25 -40.48 1.80
N PHE A 474 51.09 -41.14 1.88
CA PHE A 474 50.09 -41.10 0.81
C PHE A 474 49.50 -39.69 0.63
N ASP A 475 49.57 -39.18 -0.61
CA ASP A 475 48.94 -37.95 -1.04
C ASP A 475 47.79 -38.26 -2.02
N PRO A 476 46.52 -38.02 -1.64
CA PRO A 476 45.35 -38.15 -2.50
C PRO A 476 45.42 -37.31 -3.78
N THR A 477 46.07 -36.13 -3.72
CA THR A 477 46.13 -35.17 -4.82
C THR A 477 47.19 -35.53 -5.86
N ALA A 478 48.24 -36.25 -5.46
CA ALA A 478 49.27 -36.81 -6.35
C ALA A 478 48.90 -38.20 -6.92
N SER A 479 47.78 -38.80 -6.46
CA SER A 479 47.36 -40.13 -6.89
C SER A 479 47.00 -40.20 -8.38
N ARG A 480 47.49 -41.23 -9.06
CA ARG A 480 47.15 -41.53 -10.48
C ARG A 480 45.93 -42.43 -10.64
N SER A 481 45.24 -42.81 -9.56
CA SER A 481 44.02 -43.63 -9.69
C SER A 481 42.82 -42.77 -10.09
N MET A 482 41.98 -43.31 -10.97
CA MET A 482 40.81 -42.61 -11.51
C MET A 482 39.86 -42.13 -10.40
N GLY A 483 39.67 -42.93 -9.34
CA GLY A 483 38.83 -42.55 -8.20
C GLY A 483 39.34 -41.32 -7.45
N PHE A 484 40.65 -41.21 -7.20
CA PHE A 484 41.21 -40.03 -6.52
C PHE A 484 41.28 -38.80 -7.44
N GLN A 485 41.52 -38.98 -8.74
CA GLN A 485 41.37 -37.90 -9.72
C GLN A 485 39.94 -37.35 -9.77
N LEU A 486 38.93 -38.23 -9.71
CA LEU A 486 37.53 -37.84 -9.64
C LEU A 486 37.22 -37.12 -8.30
N ILE A 487 37.66 -37.66 -7.16
CA ILE A 487 37.51 -37.00 -5.85
C ILE A 487 38.12 -35.59 -5.89
N HIS A 488 39.30 -35.41 -6.49
CA HIS A 488 39.94 -34.10 -6.60
C HIS A 488 39.12 -33.10 -7.45
N MET A 489 38.66 -33.50 -8.64
CA MET A 489 37.80 -32.64 -9.47
C MET A 489 36.48 -32.29 -8.77
N LEU A 490 35.84 -33.26 -8.12
CA LEU A 490 34.57 -33.05 -7.43
C LEU A 490 34.73 -32.18 -6.18
N THR A 491 35.88 -32.28 -5.49
CA THR A 491 36.25 -31.40 -4.37
C THR A 491 36.37 -29.95 -4.84
N GLN A 492 37.03 -29.72 -5.99
CA GLN A 492 37.10 -28.39 -6.61
C GLN A 492 35.72 -27.89 -7.06
N GLN A 493 34.88 -28.76 -7.63
CA GLN A 493 33.54 -28.38 -8.13
C GLN A 493 32.59 -27.86 -7.04
N ILE A 494 32.82 -28.22 -5.77
CA ILE A 494 32.00 -27.77 -4.62
C ILE A 494 32.74 -26.76 -3.72
N ASP A 495 33.89 -26.25 -4.16
CA ASP A 495 34.80 -25.39 -3.39
C ASP A 495 35.15 -25.97 -2.01
N ALA A 496 35.31 -27.28 -1.93
CA ALA A 496 35.67 -27.98 -0.68
C ALA A 496 37.17 -27.92 -0.38
N ARG A 497 37.49 -27.84 0.91
CA ARG A 497 38.80 -28.19 1.44
C ARG A 497 38.84 -29.68 1.78
N LEU A 498 39.82 -30.40 1.23
CA LEU A 498 40.09 -31.81 1.54
C LEU A 498 41.17 -31.95 2.61
N GLU A 499 40.92 -32.78 3.62
CA GLU A 499 41.88 -33.14 4.67
C GLU A 499 41.91 -34.67 4.87
N ILE A 500 43.10 -35.20 5.16
CA ILE A 500 43.28 -36.60 5.61
C ILE A 500 43.39 -36.58 7.14
N LEU A 501 42.61 -37.42 7.82
CA LEU A 501 42.68 -37.55 9.27
C LEU A 501 43.52 -38.77 9.66
N GLN A 502 44.39 -38.58 10.64
CA GLN A 502 45.18 -39.67 11.23
C GLN A 502 44.31 -40.45 12.22
N GLY A 503 44.35 -41.78 12.15
CA GLY A 503 43.55 -42.66 13.00
C GLY A 503 43.71 -44.14 12.64
N PRO A 504 42.97 -45.04 13.31
CA PRO A 504 42.83 -46.42 12.85
C PRO A 504 42.03 -46.43 11.53
N GLY A 505 42.56 -47.08 10.49
CA GLY A 505 41.96 -47.10 9.16
C GLY A 505 42.17 -45.81 8.36
N ALA A 506 41.38 -45.63 7.29
CA ALA A 506 41.51 -44.50 6.38
C ALA A 506 40.37 -43.49 6.60
N SER A 507 40.68 -42.20 6.71
CA SER A 507 39.69 -41.16 6.94
C SER A 507 39.97 -39.88 6.14
N LEU A 508 38.95 -39.40 5.44
CA LEU A 508 38.99 -38.19 4.60
C LEU A 508 37.82 -37.27 4.97
N ARG A 509 38.12 -35.97 5.06
CA ARG A 509 37.18 -34.90 5.39
C ARG A 509 37.12 -33.87 4.28
N PHE A 510 35.91 -33.42 3.96
CA PHE A 510 35.60 -32.42 2.96
C PHE A 510 34.77 -31.33 3.63
N THR A 511 35.27 -30.10 3.67
CA THR A 511 34.57 -28.96 4.28
C THR A 511 34.24 -27.92 3.20
N PHE A 512 32.96 -27.62 3.04
CA PHE A 512 32.40 -26.73 2.00
C PHE A 512 31.32 -25.81 2.60
N GLN A 513 30.89 -24.81 1.83
CA GLN A 513 29.78 -23.93 2.22
C GLN A 513 28.46 -24.43 1.61
N ILE A 514 27.34 -24.17 2.28
CA ILE A 514 25.97 -24.32 1.80
C ILE A 514 25.21 -23.00 1.95
N GLU A 515 24.33 -22.71 0.99
CA GLU A 515 23.35 -21.63 1.08
C GLU A 515 22.29 -21.93 2.16
N GLU A 516 21.78 -20.88 2.83
CA GLU A 516 20.77 -20.97 3.91
C GLU A 516 19.35 -21.28 3.40
#